data_AF-A0AAW2NQY7-F1
#
_entry.id   AF-A0AAW2NQY7-F1
#
_cell.length_a   1.000
_cell.length_b   1.000
_cell.length_c   1.000
_cell.angle_alpha   90.00
_cell.angle_beta   90.00
_cell.angle_gamma   90.00
#
_symmetry.space_group_name_H-M   'P 1'
#
loop_
_entity.id
_entity.type
_entity.pdbx_description
1 polymer ?
#
loop_
_entity_poly.entity_id
_entity_poly.type
_entity_poly.pdbx_seq_one_letter_code
_entity_poly.pdbx_strand_id
1 'polypeptide(L)'
;MRIGSHLDEEAKKEIILCLQCNADIFAWTPQDLEGIDPQVITHHLNTEPSYKPIKQKKRHFGSEKDKIIQAEVSKLMAAGHIKEIQFPEWLSNVVLVPKPSGKWRMCIDFQDLNKACPKDFYQLP
;
A
#
# COMPACT_ATOMS: atom_id res chain seq x y z
N MET A 1 -23.92 5.82 0.77
CA MET A 1 -23.29 6.38 1.99
C MET A 1 -24.17 6.05 3.18
N ARG A 2 -23.65 5.38 4.22
CA ARG A 2 -24.42 5.10 5.44
C ARG A 2 -23.99 6.10 6.51
N ILE A 3 -24.92 6.92 6.96
CA ILE A 3 -24.72 7.91 8.03
C ILE A 3 -25.34 7.34 9.31
N GLY A 4 -24.78 7.70 10.47
CA GLY A 4 -25.17 7.15 11.78
C GLY A 4 -26.69 7.23 12.04
N SER A 5 -27.23 6.18 12.66
CA SER A 5 -28.67 6.03 12.93
C SER A 5 -29.23 7.01 13.96
N HIS A 6 -28.37 7.63 14.77
CA HIS A 6 -28.75 8.50 15.88
C HIS A 6 -28.69 10.01 15.56
N LEU A 7 -28.40 10.37 14.31
CA LEU A 7 -28.42 11.76 13.88
C LEU A 7 -29.85 12.20 13.58
N ASP A 8 -30.19 13.43 13.93
CA ASP A 8 -31.45 14.03 13.49
C ASP A 8 -31.44 14.27 11.98
N GLU A 9 -32.62 14.54 11.41
CA GLU A 9 -32.79 14.64 9.97
C GLU A 9 -32.13 15.90 9.36
N GLU A 10 -31.89 16.93 10.17
CA GLU A 10 -31.25 18.18 9.71
C GLU A 10 -29.74 17.99 9.61
N ALA A 11 -29.11 17.49 10.68
CA ALA A 11 -27.70 17.12 10.70
C ALA A 11 -27.36 16.07 9.62
N LYS A 12 -28.25 15.10 9.37
CA LYS A 12 -28.07 14.15 8.26
C LYS A 12 -27.99 14.86 6.91
N LYS A 13 -28.89 15.82 6.64
CA LYS A 13 -28.89 16.57 5.37
C LYS A 13 -27.62 17.39 5.22
N GLU A 14 -27.20 18.09 6.27
CA GLU A 14 -25.97 18.88 6.26
C GLU A 14 -24.73 18.02 5.97
N ILE A 15 -24.62 16.86 6.63
CA ILE A 15 -23.52 15.93 6.41
C ILE A 15 -23.53 15.37 4.98
N ILE A 16 -24.71 14.99 4.46
CA ILE A 16 -24.82 14.52 3.07
C ILE A 16 -24.35 15.59 2.10
N LEU A 17 -24.84 16.83 2.25
CA LEU A 17 -24.45 17.94 1.41
C LEU A 17 -22.94 18.18 1.48
N CYS A 18 -22.36 18.22 2.68
CA CYS A 18 -20.92 18.38 2.87
C CYS A 18 -20.11 17.28 2.14
N LEU A 19 -20.50 16.02 2.30
CA LEU A 19 -19.81 14.89 1.67
C LEU A 19 -19.97 14.90 0.14
N GLN A 20 -21.11 15.37 -0.37
CA GLN A 20 -21.34 15.54 -1.81
C GLN A 20 -20.53 16.71 -2.39
N CYS A 21 -20.49 17.84 -1.68
CA CYS A 21 -19.72 19.02 -2.09
C CYS A 21 -18.21 18.80 -2.07
N ASN A 22 -17.72 17.83 -1.28
CA ASN A 22 -16.30 17.49 -1.14
C ASN A 22 -16.00 16.07 -1.65
N ALA A 23 -16.78 15.57 -2.62
CA ALA A 23 -16.64 14.20 -3.12
C ALA A 23 -15.28 13.94 -3.78
N ASP A 24 -14.62 14.98 -4.27
CA ASP A 24 -13.30 14.99 -4.90
C ASP A 24 -12.14 14.75 -3.93
N ILE A 25 -12.35 14.95 -2.62
CA ILE A 25 -11.30 14.75 -1.59
C ILE A 25 -11.13 13.25 -1.25
N PHE A 26 -12.10 12.40 -1.59
CA PHE A 26 -12.09 10.99 -1.24
C PHE A 26 -11.43 10.12 -2.32
N ALA A 27 -10.73 9.07 -1.87
CA ALA A 27 -10.25 8.02 -2.76
C ALA A 27 -11.34 6.95 -2.98
N TRP A 28 -11.94 6.95 -4.17
CA TRP A 28 -12.95 5.97 -4.61
C TRP A 28 -12.31 4.76 -5.27
N THR A 29 -11.20 4.99 -5.96
CA THR A 29 -10.40 4.01 -6.67
C THR A 29 -8.94 4.09 -6.20
N PRO A 30 -8.13 3.03 -6.43
CA PRO A 30 -6.70 3.10 -6.15
C PRO A 30 -6.00 4.25 -6.88
N GLN A 31 -6.45 4.61 -8.09
CA GLN A 31 -5.90 5.69 -8.89
C GLN A 31 -6.01 7.05 -8.20
N ASP A 32 -7.05 7.23 -7.37
CA ASP A 32 -7.29 8.48 -6.65
C ASP A 32 -6.29 8.69 -5.49
N LEU A 33 -5.49 7.66 -5.15
CA LEU A 33 -4.39 7.78 -4.19
C LEU A 33 -3.16 8.37 -4.87
N GLU A 34 -3.31 9.58 -5.39
CA GLU A 34 -2.21 10.32 -6.00
C GLU A 34 -1.21 10.74 -4.90
N GLY A 35 0.03 10.27 -5.06
CA GLY A 35 1.13 10.69 -4.20
C GLY A 35 1.55 12.13 -4.47
N ILE A 36 2.50 12.62 -3.69
CA ILE A 36 3.19 13.87 -4.02
C ILE A 36 4.10 13.62 -5.22
N ASP A 37 4.16 14.58 -6.15
CA ASP A 37 5.07 14.50 -7.31
C ASP A 37 6.50 14.19 -6.83
N PRO A 38 7.16 13.14 -7.35
CA PRO A 38 8.53 12.80 -6.99
C PRO A 38 9.54 13.95 -7.18
N GLN A 39 9.26 14.91 -8.07
CA GLN A 39 10.06 16.12 -8.26
C GLN A 39 9.97 17.09 -7.08
N VAL A 40 8.86 17.07 -6.34
CA VAL A 40 8.65 17.88 -5.14
C VAL A 40 9.37 17.24 -3.94
N ILE A 41 9.10 15.96 -3.69
CA ILE A 41 9.77 15.22 -2.62
C ILE A 41 9.81 13.73 -2.95
N THR A 42 10.98 13.12 -2.75
CA THR A 42 11.16 11.67 -2.81
C THR A 42 11.81 11.22 -1.52
N HIS A 43 11.21 10.21 -0.88
CA HIS A 43 11.82 9.57 0.28
C HIS A 43 12.87 8.55 -0.17
N HIS A 44 14.08 8.69 0.35
CA HIS A 44 15.17 7.74 0.13
C HIS A 44 15.30 6.85 1.37
N LEU A 45 15.21 5.54 1.18
CA LEU A 45 15.51 4.58 2.23
C LEU A 45 17.00 4.70 2.59
N ASN A 46 17.28 5.05 3.84
CA ASN A 46 18.65 5.10 4.34
C ASN A 46 19.10 3.67 4.70
N THR A 47 19.72 2.95 3.75
CA THR A 47 20.32 1.64 4.04
C THR A 47 21.78 1.82 4.44
N GLU A 48 22.25 1.08 5.45
CA GLU A 48 23.65 1.11 5.86
C GLU A 48 24.56 0.71 4.68
N PRO A 49 25.53 1.56 4.26
CA PRO A 49 26.33 1.29 3.06
C PRO A 49 27.18 0.02 3.12
N SER A 50 27.51 -0.45 4.32
CA SER A 50 28.25 -1.69 4.56
C SER A 50 27.37 -2.94 4.40
N TYR A 51 26.04 -2.79 4.44
CA TYR A 51 25.10 -3.90 4.41
C TYR A 51 24.91 -4.39 2.98
N LYS A 52 25.22 -5.67 2.74
CA LYS A 52 25.11 -6.27 1.42
C LYS A 52 23.64 -6.42 1.00
N PRO A 53 23.24 -5.97 -0.20
CA PRO A 53 21.89 -6.19 -0.72
C PRO A 53 21.50 -7.67 -0.77
N ILE A 54 20.25 -7.96 -0.39
CA ILE A 54 19.72 -9.32 -0.35
C ILE A 54 18.65 -9.50 -1.43
N LYS A 55 18.84 -10.55 -2.25
CA LYS A 55 17.82 -11.03 -3.20
C LYS A 55 17.20 -12.32 -2.65
N GLN A 56 16.01 -12.21 -2.09
CA GLN A 56 15.33 -13.38 -1.56
C GLN A 56 14.93 -14.34 -2.69
N LYS A 57 15.07 -15.65 -2.43
CA LYS A 57 14.64 -16.68 -3.38
C LYS A 57 13.13 -16.63 -3.55
N LYS A 58 12.65 -16.65 -4.80
CA LYS A 58 11.21 -16.66 -5.13
C LYS A 58 10.50 -17.81 -4.41
N ARG A 59 9.41 -17.48 -3.72
CA ARG A 59 8.50 -18.46 -3.09
C ARG A 59 7.43 -18.93 -4.09
N HIS A 60 7.01 -20.18 -3.96
CA HIS A 60 5.90 -20.74 -4.74
C HIS A 60 4.67 -20.86 -3.84
N PHE A 61 3.54 -20.29 -4.27
CA PHE A 61 2.31 -20.26 -3.46
C PHE A 61 1.22 -21.21 -3.96
N GLY A 62 1.40 -21.81 -5.13
CA GLY A 62 0.38 -22.61 -5.80
C GLY A 62 -0.58 -21.73 -6.62
N SER A 63 -1.25 -22.37 -7.58
CA SER A 63 -1.98 -21.68 -8.65
C SER A 63 -3.09 -20.73 -8.17
N GLU A 64 -3.82 -21.08 -7.10
CA GLU A 64 -4.87 -20.22 -6.56
C GLU A 64 -4.31 -18.92 -5.98
N LYS A 65 -3.27 -19.04 -5.16
CA LYS A 65 -2.61 -17.90 -4.52
C LYS A 65 -1.83 -17.04 -5.53
N ASP A 66 -1.22 -17.67 -6.53
CA ASP A 66 -0.54 -16.96 -7.61
C ASP A 66 -1.51 -16.07 -8.41
N LYS A 67 -2.76 -16.53 -8.64
CA LYS A 67 -3.81 -15.70 -9.26
C LYS A 67 -4.17 -14.48 -8.43
N ILE A 68 -4.24 -14.63 -7.10
CA ILE A 68 -4.50 -13.51 -6.18
C ILE A 68 -3.37 -12.47 -6.26
N ILE A 69 -2.13 -12.94 -6.23
CA ILE A 69 -0.94 -12.07 -6.35
C ILE A 69 -0.97 -11.34 -7.70
N GLN A 70 -1.22 -12.05 -8.80
CA GLN A 70 -1.27 -11.46 -10.13
C GLN A 70 -2.37 -10.41 -10.27
N ALA A 71 -3.55 -10.66 -9.70
CA ALA A 71 -4.66 -9.70 -9.71
C ALA A 71 -4.30 -8.41 -8.95
N GLU A 72 -3.69 -8.53 -7.76
CA GLU A 72 -3.30 -7.36 -6.97
C GLU A 72 -2.14 -6.59 -7.62
N VAL A 73 -1.13 -7.28 -8.16
CA VAL A 73 -0.02 -6.65 -8.90
C VAL A 73 -0.54 -5.91 -10.13
N SER A 74 -1.44 -6.52 -10.91
CA SER A 74 -2.04 -5.86 -12.08
C SER A 74 -2.79 -4.60 -11.69
N LYS A 75 -3.51 -4.62 -10.57
CA LYS A 75 -4.23 -3.46 -10.04
C LYS A 75 -3.29 -2.34 -9.61
N LEU A 76 -2.21 -2.66 -8.90
CA LEU A 76 -1.21 -1.67 -8.47
C LEU A 76 -0.43 -1.08 -9.65
N MET A 77 -0.11 -1.89 -10.67
CA MET A 77 0.49 -1.43 -11.92
C MET A 77 -0.44 -0.49 -12.69
N ALA A 78 -1.73 -0.85 -12.82
CA ALA A 78 -2.72 -0.03 -13.50
C ALA A 78 -3.01 1.30 -12.76
N ALA A 79 -2.75 1.35 -11.45
CA ALA A 79 -2.81 2.58 -10.66
C ALA A 79 -1.51 3.40 -10.70
N GLY A 80 -0.43 2.89 -11.30
CA GLY A 80 0.88 3.56 -11.32
C GLY A 80 1.64 3.53 -9.99
N HIS A 81 1.17 2.79 -8.98
CA HIS A 81 1.80 2.72 -7.65
C HIS A 81 3.09 1.91 -7.66
N ILE A 82 3.20 0.96 -8.58
CA ILE A 82 4.39 0.14 -8.78
C ILE A 82 4.77 0.15 -10.26
N LYS A 83 6.03 -0.15 -10.54
CA LYS A 83 6.56 -0.30 -11.89
C LYS A 83 7.53 -1.46 -11.97
N GLU A 84 7.72 -1.99 -13.16
CA GLU A 84 8.74 -3.00 -13.41
C GLU A 84 10.13 -2.40 -13.29
N ILE A 85 11.07 -3.18 -12.73
CA ILE A 85 12.48 -2.82 -12.60
C ILE A 85 13.36 -3.93 -13.15
N GLN A 86 14.38 -3.55 -13.90
CA GLN A 86 15.38 -4.47 -14.44
C GLN A 86 16.59 -4.52 -13.49
N PHE A 87 17.12 -5.73 -13.27
CA PHE A 87 18.33 -5.99 -12.47
C PHE A 87 18.31 -5.40 -11.04
N PRO A 88 17.27 -5.66 -10.22
CA PRO A 88 17.22 -5.10 -8.88
C PRO A 88 18.33 -5.67 -7.99
N GLU A 89 18.94 -4.82 -7.15
CA GLU A 89 19.93 -5.24 -6.15
C GLU A 89 19.27 -5.87 -4.92
N TRP A 90 18.11 -5.35 -4.53
CA TRP A 90 17.26 -5.85 -3.45
C TRP A 90 16.04 -6.57 -4.02
N LEU A 91 15.67 -7.73 -3.45
CA LEU A 91 14.43 -8.41 -3.82
C LEU A 91 13.77 -9.01 -2.59
N SER A 92 12.60 -8.48 -2.22
CA SER A 92 11.75 -9.02 -1.15
C SER A 92 10.63 -9.88 -1.72
N ASN A 93 10.31 -10.97 -1.03
CA ASN A 93 9.20 -11.84 -1.41
C ASN A 93 7.85 -11.23 -1.05
N VAL A 94 6.84 -11.61 -1.84
CA VAL A 94 5.44 -11.46 -1.47
C VAL A 94 5.10 -12.42 -0.33
N VAL A 95 4.19 -12.00 0.55
CA VAL A 95 3.58 -12.81 1.59
C VAL A 95 2.07 -12.64 1.50
N LEU A 96 1.33 -13.74 1.58
CA LEU A 96 -0.13 -13.72 1.62
C LEU A 96 -0.61 -13.92 3.06
N VAL A 97 -1.40 -12.97 3.54
CA VAL A 97 -1.96 -12.97 4.89
C VAL A 97 -3.48 -13.09 4.82
N PRO A 98 -4.11 -14.04 5.53
CA PRO A 98 -5.58 -14.15 5.53
C PRO A 98 -6.20 -13.00 6.33
N LYS A 99 -7.28 -12.42 5.81
CA LYS A 99 -8.13 -11.47 6.54
C LYS A 99 -9.26 -12.21 7.24
N PRO A 100 -9.82 -11.67 8.34
CA PRO A 100 -11.03 -12.21 8.96
C PRO A 100 -12.22 -12.35 8.01
N SER A 101 -12.27 -11.53 6.95
CA SER A 101 -13.31 -11.61 5.91
C SER A 101 -13.19 -12.82 4.97
N GLY A 102 -12.24 -13.73 5.18
CA GLY A 102 -11.94 -14.86 4.30
C GLY A 102 -11.17 -14.50 3.03
N LYS A 103 -10.81 -13.23 2.82
CA LYS A 103 -10.01 -12.76 1.68
C LYS A 103 -8.52 -12.76 2.03
N TRP A 104 -7.65 -12.87 1.03
CA TRP A 104 -6.21 -12.73 1.22
C TRP A 104 -5.75 -11.27 1.04
N ARG A 105 -4.70 -10.87 1.75
CA ARG A 105 -3.97 -9.61 1.53
C ARG A 105 -2.57 -9.94 1.04
N MET A 106 -2.13 -9.25 -0.02
CA MET A 106 -0.75 -9.25 -0.45
C MET A 106 0.07 -8.29 0.42
N CYS A 107 1.15 -8.79 1.01
CA CYS A 107 2.14 -8.04 1.77
C CYS A 107 3.53 -8.31 1.19
N ILE A 108 4.52 -7.50 1.57
CA ILE A 108 5.93 -7.71 1.18
C ILE A 108 6.75 -7.98 2.44
N ASP A 109 7.62 -8.98 2.37
CA ASP A 109 8.55 -9.35 3.44
C ASP A 109 9.79 -8.43 3.40
N PHE A 110 9.68 -7.28 4.06
CA PHE A 110 10.78 -6.33 4.18
C PHE A 110 11.76 -6.68 5.31
N GLN A 111 11.72 -7.87 5.90
CA GLN A 111 12.54 -8.19 7.07
C GLN A 111 14.04 -7.94 6.84
N ASP A 112 14.57 -8.30 5.68
CA ASP A 112 16.00 -8.10 5.37
C ASP A 112 16.33 -6.64 5.05
N LEU A 113 15.45 -5.93 4.36
CA LEU A 113 15.58 -4.50 4.10
C LEU A 113 15.53 -3.70 5.41
N ASN A 114 14.61 -4.04 6.30
CA ASN A 114 14.45 -3.39 7.60
C ASN A 114 15.66 -3.60 8.53
N LYS A 115 16.38 -4.72 8.41
CA LYS A 115 17.65 -4.94 9.14
C LYS A 115 18.77 -4.03 8.64
N ALA A 116 18.74 -3.66 7.36
CA ALA A 116 19.73 -2.80 6.73
C ALA A 116 19.47 -1.31 6.98
N CYS A 117 18.24 -0.93 7.33
CA CYS A 117 17.90 0.44 7.71
C CYS A 117 18.29 0.69 9.18
N PRO A 118 18.93 1.83 9.51
CA PRO A 118 19.15 2.23 10.89
C PRO A 118 17.78 2.47 11.55
N LYS A 119 17.71 2.22 12.86
CA LYS A 119 16.48 2.47 13.62
C LYS A 119 16.18 3.96 13.62
N ASP A 120 14.95 4.29 13.29
CA ASP A 120 14.44 5.63 13.50
C ASP A 120 14.26 5.86 15.01
N PHE A 121 14.86 6.93 15.52
CA PHE A 121 14.75 7.33 16.93
C PHE A 121 13.59 8.31 17.16
N TYR A 122 12.91 8.75 16.10
CA TYR A 122 11.73 9.57 16.22
C TYR A 122 10.53 8.69 16.58
N GLN A 123 9.86 9.04 17.67
CA GLN A 123 8.61 8.40 18.06
C GLN A 123 7.47 8.97 17.23
N LEU A 124 6.44 8.15 17.01
CA LEU A 124 5.16 8.68 16.54
C LEU A 124 4.64 9.66 17.62
N PRO A 125 4.23 10.88 17.24
CA PRO A 125 3.72 11.88 18.18
C PRO A 125 2.44 11.45 18.88
#